data_AF-A0A0C2SHT8-F1
#
_entry.id   AF-A0A0C2SHT8-F1
#
_cell.length_a   1.000
_cell.length_b   1.000
_cell.length_c   1.000
_cell.angle_alpha   90.00
_cell.angle_beta   90.00
_cell.angle_gamma   90.00
#
_symmetry.space_group_name_H-M   'P 1'
#
loop_
_entity.id
_entity.type
_entity.pdbx_description
1 polymer ?
#
loop_
_entity_poly.entity_id
_entity_poly.type
_entity_poly.pdbx_seq_one_letter_code
_entity_poly.pdbx_strand_id
1 'polypeptide(L)'
;MPSLTQHLLSLSTTAPYSAAVNHPYLKAAANGTLNHNLHALWLSQDRIYAMHAYPRFIGALITKINFNSAHTVSSNEERFNQRILTILASSLEAVMKEGQFFINTAQKFNLPLDGWRERKATKDYTAEMCRVSTSMNVEEGLVFLWAMEKVYFDAWSNVNNGLSAVAETNEAKQCVAPFAENWSSPQFAKFVDSLADLVNSLDIKPGSETWYNAERIWNRVVELEVEFWPNEGEEVSQRIA
;
A
#
# COMPACT_ATOMS: atom_id res chain seq x y z
N MET A 1 -16.22 17.43 -14.43
CA MET A 1 -16.49 16.19 -13.65
C MET A 1 -15.25 15.88 -12.84
N PRO A 2 -15.37 15.37 -11.60
CA PRO A 2 -14.20 14.94 -10.83
C PRO A 2 -13.41 13.88 -11.60
N SER A 3 -12.10 13.81 -11.36
CA SER A 3 -11.28 12.72 -11.88
C SER A 3 -11.70 11.39 -11.25
N LEU A 4 -11.30 10.25 -11.83
CA LEU A 4 -11.63 8.93 -11.26
C LEU A 4 -11.14 8.82 -9.81
N THR A 5 -9.89 9.20 -9.53
CA THR A 5 -9.35 9.14 -8.17
C THR A 5 -10.08 10.05 -7.18
N GLN A 6 -10.47 11.26 -7.61
CA GLN A 6 -11.29 12.18 -6.81
C GLN A 6 -12.67 11.59 -6.50
N HIS A 7 -13.29 10.93 -7.48
CA HIS A 7 -14.55 10.23 -7.30
C HIS A 7 -14.41 9.10 -6.29
N LEU A 8 -13.41 8.21 -6.45
CA LEU A 8 -13.19 7.08 -5.54
C LEU A 8 -12.98 7.55 -4.09
N LEU A 9 -12.16 8.59 -3.88
CA LEU A 9 -11.94 9.19 -2.56
C LEU A 9 -13.21 9.82 -1.94
N SER A 10 -14.20 10.18 -2.75
CA SER A 10 -15.46 10.75 -2.27
C SER A 10 -16.50 9.70 -1.85
N LEU A 11 -16.27 8.42 -2.18
CA LEU A 11 -17.21 7.34 -1.90
C LEU A 11 -17.26 6.99 -0.43
N SER A 12 -18.45 6.64 0.04
CA SER A 12 -18.60 5.89 1.29
C SER A 12 -18.32 4.42 1.02
N THR A 13 -17.40 3.84 1.79
CA THR A 13 -17.01 2.43 1.74
C THR A 13 -17.62 1.65 2.92
N THR A 14 -17.69 0.32 2.81
CA THR A 14 -18.23 -0.57 3.84
C THR A 14 -17.55 -0.35 5.19
N ALA A 15 -16.21 -0.31 5.18
CA ALA A 15 -15.42 0.18 6.31
C ALA A 15 -15.07 1.65 6.06
N PRO A 16 -15.22 2.56 7.04
CA PRO A 16 -14.97 3.98 6.82
C PRO A 16 -13.48 4.22 6.55
N TYR A 17 -13.16 5.04 5.53
CA TYR A 17 -11.76 5.37 5.18
C TYR A 17 -10.94 5.87 6.38
N SER A 18 -11.58 6.62 7.29
CA SER A 18 -10.94 7.09 8.52
C SER A 18 -10.43 5.97 9.42
N ALA A 19 -11.04 4.78 9.40
CA ALA A 19 -10.56 3.64 10.17
C ALA A 19 -9.29 3.03 9.55
N ALA A 20 -9.12 3.12 8.22
CA ALA A 20 -7.92 2.65 7.53
C ALA A 20 -6.71 3.54 7.82
N VAL A 21 -6.92 4.87 7.92
CA VAL A 21 -5.82 5.85 8.09
C VAL A 21 -5.67 6.40 9.51
N ASN A 22 -6.57 6.03 10.45
CA ASN A 22 -6.50 6.39 11.88
C ASN A 22 -6.83 5.19 12.79
N HIS A 23 -6.47 3.98 12.37
CA HIS A 23 -6.60 2.76 13.17
C HIS A 23 -5.98 2.93 14.57
N PRO A 24 -6.46 2.28 15.64
CA PRO A 24 -5.84 2.32 16.97
C PRO A 24 -4.32 2.08 16.96
N TYR A 25 -3.84 1.17 16.12
CA TYR A 25 -2.41 0.96 15.86
C TYR A 25 -1.70 2.25 15.40
N LEU A 26 -2.23 2.91 14.37
CA LEU A 26 -1.68 4.15 13.83
C LEU A 26 -1.73 5.29 14.85
N LYS A 27 -2.80 5.38 15.65
CA LYS A 27 -2.90 6.37 16.73
C LYS A 27 -1.85 6.12 17.81
N ALA A 28 -1.64 4.87 18.21
CA ALA A 28 -0.60 4.52 19.18
C ALA A 28 0.79 4.87 18.64
N ALA A 29 1.03 4.61 17.34
CA ALA A 29 2.25 4.99 16.63
C ALA A 29 2.46 6.52 16.63
N ALA A 30 1.44 7.28 16.23
CA ALA A 30 1.44 8.74 16.17
C ALA A 30 1.70 9.39 17.55
N ASN A 31 1.22 8.77 18.62
CA ASN A 31 1.36 9.27 19.99
C ASN A 31 2.65 8.79 20.69
N GLY A 32 3.50 7.99 20.03
CA GLY A 32 4.71 7.43 20.66
C GLY A 32 4.40 6.46 21.81
N THR A 33 3.31 5.71 21.69
CA THR A 33 2.82 4.76 22.69
C THR A 33 2.71 3.33 22.15
N LEU A 34 3.16 3.11 20.91
CA LEU A 34 3.06 1.81 20.25
C LEU A 34 3.92 0.77 20.96
N ASN A 35 3.31 -0.39 21.25
CA ASN A 35 4.02 -1.52 21.81
C ASN A 35 5.04 -2.08 20.82
N HIS A 36 6.25 -2.35 21.32
CA HIS A 36 7.38 -2.84 20.52
C HIS A 36 7.09 -4.17 19.80
N ASN A 37 6.45 -5.13 20.49
CA ASN A 37 6.10 -6.43 19.91
C ASN A 37 4.94 -6.32 18.93
N LEU A 38 3.98 -5.41 19.17
CA LEU A 38 2.90 -5.12 18.23
C LEU A 38 3.45 -4.51 16.93
N HIS A 39 4.42 -3.61 17.05
CA HIS A 39 5.14 -3.06 15.90
C HIS A 39 5.92 -4.15 15.14
N ALA A 40 6.61 -5.04 15.86
CA ALA A 40 7.32 -6.16 15.26
C ALA A 40 6.38 -7.15 14.55
N LEU A 41 5.20 -7.42 15.10
CA LEU A 41 4.16 -8.23 14.46
C LEU A 41 3.70 -7.59 13.15
N TRP A 42 3.35 -6.30 13.17
CA TRP A 42 2.99 -5.56 11.94
C TRP A 42 4.12 -5.66 10.92
N LEU A 43 5.37 -5.35 11.29
CA LEU A 43 6.51 -5.35 10.38
C LEU A 43 6.76 -6.73 9.77
N SER A 44 6.55 -7.81 10.54
CA SER A 44 6.63 -9.18 10.04
C SER A 44 5.56 -9.48 8.98
N GLN A 45 4.32 -9.03 9.21
CA GLN A 45 3.23 -9.17 8.24
C GLN A 45 3.44 -8.31 6.99
N ASP A 46 3.86 -7.05 7.18
CA ASP A 46 4.11 -6.10 6.11
C ASP A 46 5.25 -6.58 5.20
N ARG A 47 6.25 -7.26 5.76
CA ARG A 47 7.28 -7.94 4.98
C ARG A 47 6.70 -9.05 4.08
N ILE A 48 5.72 -9.83 4.54
CA ILE A 48 5.07 -10.86 3.70
C ILE A 48 4.33 -10.18 2.54
N TYR A 49 3.55 -9.15 2.86
CA TYR A 49 2.86 -8.33 1.87
C TYR A 49 3.83 -7.78 0.82
N ALA A 50 4.86 -7.05 1.26
CA ALA A 50 5.80 -6.31 0.41
C ALA A 50 6.77 -7.23 -0.36
N MET A 51 7.31 -8.28 0.27
CA MET A 51 8.35 -9.10 -0.35
C MET A 51 7.82 -10.37 -1.02
N HIS A 52 6.65 -10.88 -0.62
CA HIS A 52 6.12 -12.12 -1.18
C HIS A 52 4.97 -11.87 -2.15
N ALA A 53 4.01 -11.01 -1.83
CA ALA A 53 2.83 -10.83 -2.68
C ALA A 53 2.99 -9.71 -3.71
N TYR A 54 3.47 -8.54 -3.28
CA TYR A 54 3.58 -7.36 -4.12
C TYR A 54 4.41 -7.59 -5.40
N PRO A 55 5.60 -8.24 -5.38
CA PRO A 55 6.39 -8.44 -6.60
C PRO A 55 5.70 -9.37 -7.60
N ARG A 56 4.95 -10.36 -7.11
CA ARG A 56 4.17 -11.27 -7.96
C ARG A 56 3.00 -10.55 -8.61
N PHE A 57 2.30 -9.70 -7.84
CA PHE A 57 1.23 -8.86 -8.33
C PHE A 57 1.73 -7.90 -9.43
N ILE A 58 2.79 -7.13 -9.16
CA ILE A 58 3.36 -6.19 -10.14
C ILE A 58 3.89 -6.93 -11.37
N GLY A 59 4.60 -8.05 -11.18
CA GLY A 59 5.07 -8.88 -12.29
C GLY A 59 3.93 -9.34 -13.20
N ALA A 60 2.81 -9.77 -12.63
CA ALA A 60 1.63 -10.13 -13.40
C ALA A 60 1.00 -8.93 -14.13
N LEU A 61 0.98 -7.73 -13.55
CA LEU A 61 0.52 -6.53 -14.26
C LEU A 61 1.42 -6.17 -15.45
N ILE A 62 2.73 -6.31 -15.31
CA ILE A 62 3.68 -6.08 -16.40
C ILE A 62 3.37 -6.99 -17.59
N THR A 63 3.01 -8.26 -17.36
CA THR A 63 2.65 -9.20 -18.45
C THR A 63 1.39 -8.83 -19.21
N LYS A 64 0.56 -7.92 -18.68
CA LYS A 64 -0.71 -7.50 -19.28
C LYS A 64 -0.64 -6.18 -20.03
N ILE A 65 0.52 -5.52 -20.03
CA ILE A 65 0.70 -4.28 -20.80
C ILE A 65 0.56 -4.62 -22.28
N ASN A 66 -0.37 -3.97 -22.98
CA ASN A 66 -0.72 -4.29 -24.37
C ASN A 66 0.25 -3.64 -25.37
N PHE A 67 1.54 -3.99 -25.29
CA PHE A 67 2.50 -3.68 -26.34
C PHE A 67 2.13 -4.43 -27.62
N ASN A 68 2.02 -3.71 -28.74
CA ASN A 68 1.57 -4.27 -30.01
C ASN A 68 2.46 -3.74 -31.14
N SER A 69 2.96 -4.64 -32.00
CA SER A 69 3.81 -4.27 -33.14
C SER A 69 3.11 -3.39 -34.19
N ALA A 70 1.79 -3.28 -34.14
CA ALA A 70 1.02 -2.35 -34.97
C ALA A 70 1.13 -0.89 -34.50
N HIS A 71 1.49 -0.66 -33.22
CA HIS A 71 1.71 0.68 -32.68
C HIS A 71 3.06 1.22 -33.15
N THR A 72 3.10 2.44 -33.68
CA THR A 72 4.37 3.08 -34.02
C THR A 72 5.10 3.49 -32.75
N VAL A 73 6.43 3.63 -32.83
CA VAL A 73 7.29 4.05 -31.70
C VAL A 73 6.87 5.41 -31.12
N SER A 74 6.24 6.25 -31.94
CA SER A 74 5.75 7.59 -31.55
C SER A 74 4.23 7.66 -31.35
N SER A 75 3.53 6.52 -31.30
CA SER A 75 2.09 6.48 -31.02
C SER A 75 1.79 6.84 -29.57
N ASN A 76 0.53 7.20 -29.28
CA ASN A 76 0.10 7.50 -27.92
C ASN A 76 0.02 6.23 -27.08
N GLU A 77 -0.40 5.13 -27.70
CA GLU A 77 -0.53 3.81 -27.12
C GLU A 77 0.83 3.29 -26.66
N GLU A 78 1.86 3.40 -27.50
CA GLU A 78 3.22 3.00 -27.15
C GLU A 78 3.77 3.82 -25.96
N ARG A 79 3.61 5.15 -25.98
CA ARG A 79 4.01 6.02 -24.85
C ARG A 79 3.24 5.69 -23.56
N PHE A 80 1.96 5.40 -23.66
CA PHE A 80 1.13 5.06 -22.50
C PHE A 80 1.56 3.73 -21.88
N ASN A 81 1.79 2.71 -22.71
CA ASN A 81 2.33 1.42 -22.26
C ASN A 81 3.71 1.56 -21.61
N GLN A 82 4.59 2.39 -22.18
CA GLN A 82 5.90 2.70 -21.59
C GLN A 82 5.77 3.40 -20.23
N ARG A 83 4.79 4.30 -20.07
CA ARG A 83 4.49 4.96 -18.79
C ARG A 83 4.03 3.96 -17.73
N ILE A 84 3.15 3.02 -18.09
CA ILE A 84 2.73 1.93 -17.19
C ILE A 84 3.94 1.10 -16.78
N LEU A 85 4.73 0.63 -17.75
CA LEU A 85 5.91 -0.21 -17.48
C LEU A 85 6.91 0.52 -16.56
N THR A 86 7.14 1.81 -16.78
CA THR A 86 8.07 2.62 -15.98
C THR A 86 7.62 2.69 -14.52
N ILE A 87 6.32 2.95 -14.28
CA ILE A 87 5.78 3.02 -12.92
C ILE A 87 5.87 1.65 -12.24
N LEU A 88 5.46 0.57 -12.91
CA LEU A 88 5.50 -0.79 -12.35
C LEU A 88 6.94 -1.27 -12.06
N ALA A 89 7.89 -0.97 -12.96
CA ALA A 89 9.30 -1.26 -12.71
C ALA A 89 9.84 -0.47 -11.52
N SER A 90 9.49 0.82 -11.42
CA SER A 90 9.88 1.66 -10.28
C SER A 90 9.29 1.15 -8.96
N SER A 91 8.06 0.63 -8.96
CA SER A 91 7.44 -0.03 -7.80
C SER A 91 8.24 -1.24 -7.33
N LEU A 92 8.72 -2.09 -8.25
CA LEU A 92 9.58 -3.24 -7.90
C LEU A 92 10.92 -2.80 -7.31
N GLU A 93 11.55 -1.76 -7.89
CA GLU A 93 12.79 -1.21 -7.34
C GLU A 93 12.60 -0.61 -5.95
N ALA A 94 11.46 0.06 -5.72
CA ALA A 94 11.12 0.61 -4.42
C ALA A 94 10.95 -0.50 -3.37
N VAL A 95 10.12 -1.51 -3.66
CA VAL A 95 9.84 -2.59 -2.69
C VAL A 95 11.09 -3.42 -2.36
N MET A 96 12.02 -3.59 -3.31
CA MET A 96 13.32 -4.23 -3.02
C MET A 96 14.16 -3.43 -2.02
N LYS A 97 14.16 -2.09 -2.14
CA LYS A 97 14.85 -1.21 -1.17
C LYS A 97 14.15 -1.25 0.19
N GLU A 98 12.81 -1.31 0.19
CA GLU A 98 11.99 -1.44 1.40
C GLU A 98 12.31 -2.73 2.17
N GLY A 99 12.49 -3.85 1.47
CA GLY A 99 12.89 -5.11 2.10
C GLY A 99 14.19 -5.00 2.90
N GLN A 100 15.19 -4.29 2.38
CA GLN A 100 16.43 -4.02 3.11
C GLN A 100 16.22 -3.03 4.26
N PHE A 101 15.40 -2.00 4.04
CA PHE A 101 15.01 -1.04 5.07
C PHE A 101 14.33 -1.73 6.27
N PHE A 102 13.41 -2.68 6.03
CA PHE A 102 12.75 -3.45 7.10
C PHE A 102 13.75 -4.21 7.96
N ILE A 103 14.69 -4.92 7.32
CA ILE A 103 15.71 -5.71 8.03
C ILE A 103 16.61 -4.79 8.86
N ASN A 104 17.09 -3.70 8.28
CA ASN A 104 17.99 -2.77 8.95
C ASN A 104 17.32 -2.09 10.15
N THR A 105 16.09 -1.63 9.98
CA THR A 105 15.33 -0.97 11.05
C THR A 105 14.97 -1.96 12.16
N ALA A 106 14.58 -3.19 11.80
CA ALA A 106 14.33 -4.23 12.80
C ALA A 106 15.57 -4.58 13.62
N GLN A 107 16.74 -4.69 12.99
CA GLN A 107 18.00 -4.92 13.71
C GLN A 107 18.36 -3.75 14.61
N LYS A 108 18.24 -2.51 14.10
CA LYS A 108 18.57 -1.30 14.86
C LYS A 108 17.76 -1.18 16.16
N PHE A 109 16.47 -1.53 16.11
CA PHE A 109 15.57 -1.41 17.26
C PHE A 109 15.26 -2.74 17.95
N ASN A 110 15.94 -3.83 17.61
CA ASN A 110 15.67 -5.16 18.16
C ASN A 110 14.19 -5.59 18.02
N LEU A 111 13.58 -5.37 16.85
CA LEU A 111 12.24 -5.87 16.55
C LEU A 111 12.36 -7.34 16.10
N PRO A 112 11.72 -8.30 16.81
CA PRO A 112 11.75 -9.70 16.38
C PRO A 112 10.94 -9.87 15.10
N LEU A 113 11.57 -10.07 13.93
CA LEU A 113 10.84 -10.32 12.67
C LEU A 113 10.34 -11.75 12.53
N ASP A 114 10.99 -12.68 13.23
CA ASP A 114 10.67 -14.10 13.23
C ASP A 114 9.77 -14.49 14.41
N GLY A 115 9.16 -15.67 14.30
CA GLY A 115 8.31 -16.24 15.35
C GLY A 115 6.89 -15.67 15.36
N TRP A 116 6.38 -15.19 14.21
CA TRP A 116 5.02 -14.71 14.05
C TRP A 116 4.22 -15.61 13.11
N ARG A 117 2.98 -15.91 13.49
CA ARG A 117 2.01 -16.55 12.60
C ARG A 117 1.59 -15.55 11.53
N GLU A 118 1.41 -16.04 10.31
CA GLU A 118 0.79 -15.24 9.25
C GLU A 118 -0.69 -14.98 9.60
N ARG A 119 -1.05 -13.71 9.75
CA ARG A 119 -2.38 -13.26 10.13
C ARG A 119 -3.39 -13.52 9.02
N LYS A 120 -4.66 -13.71 9.41
CA LYS A 120 -5.77 -13.84 8.45
C LYS A 120 -5.82 -12.63 7.51
N ALA A 121 -5.72 -11.41 8.06
CA ALA A 121 -5.73 -10.18 7.27
C ALA A 121 -4.61 -10.15 6.22
N THR A 122 -3.41 -10.61 6.57
CA THR A 122 -2.28 -10.74 5.62
C THR A 122 -2.58 -11.74 4.51
N LYS A 123 -3.14 -12.91 4.85
CA LYS A 123 -3.57 -13.89 3.84
C LYS A 123 -4.66 -13.35 2.93
N ASP A 124 -5.63 -12.63 3.47
CA ASP A 124 -6.73 -12.06 2.68
C ASP A 124 -6.22 -10.98 1.72
N TYR A 125 -5.30 -10.13 2.17
CA TYR A 125 -4.69 -9.11 1.31
C TYR A 125 -3.87 -9.76 0.19
N THR A 126 -2.99 -10.71 0.53
CA THR A 126 -2.16 -11.40 -0.47
C THR A 126 -3.01 -12.24 -1.44
N ALA A 127 -4.12 -12.82 -0.98
CA ALA A 127 -5.10 -13.49 -1.83
C ALA A 127 -5.81 -12.51 -2.77
N GLU A 128 -6.15 -11.31 -2.31
CA GLU A 128 -6.76 -10.28 -3.15
C GLU A 128 -5.78 -9.76 -4.21
N MET A 129 -4.51 -9.52 -3.85
CA MET A 129 -3.45 -9.25 -4.81
C MET A 129 -3.36 -10.35 -5.88
N CYS A 130 -3.41 -11.61 -5.46
CA CYS A 130 -3.42 -12.73 -6.39
C CYS A 130 -4.67 -12.71 -7.29
N ARG A 131 -5.86 -12.48 -6.72
CA ARG A 131 -7.12 -12.38 -7.49
C ARG A 131 -7.05 -11.27 -8.53
N VAL A 132 -6.67 -10.05 -8.16
CA VAL A 132 -6.53 -8.92 -9.09
C VAL A 132 -5.44 -9.20 -10.12
N SER A 133 -4.35 -9.88 -9.73
CA SER A 133 -3.29 -10.32 -10.64
C SER A 133 -3.75 -11.33 -11.70
N THR A 134 -4.92 -11.95 -11.55
CA THR A 134 -5.51 -12.85 -12.57
C THR A 134 -6.49 -12.16 -13.52
N SER A 135 -6.92 -10.91 -13.22
CA SER A 135 -7.78 -10.13 -14.11
C SER A 135 -7.10 -9.89 -15.45
N MET A 136 -7.81 -10.00 -16.57
CA MET A 136 -7.23 -9.68 -17.89
C MET A 136 -7.03 -8.18 -18.11
N ASN A 137 -7.64 -7.34 -17.26
CA ASN A 137 -7.65 -5.89 -17.40
C ASN A 137 -6.52 -5.27 -16.56
N VAL A 138 -5.63 -4.48 -17.18
CA VAL A 138 -4.50 -3.85 -16.49
C VAL A 138 -4.96 -2.64 -15.67
N GLU A 139 -6.04 -2.00 -16.11
CA GLU A 139 -6.66 -0.83 -15.48
C GLU A 139 -7.15 -1.15 -14.06
N GLU A 140 -7.79 -2.31 -13.86
CA GLU A 140 -8.16 -2.80 -12.51
C GLU A 140 -6.95 -2.95 -11.59
N GLY A 141 -5.86 -3.51 -12.12
CA GLY A 141 -4.60 -3.63 -11.40
C GLY A 141 -3.98 -2.29 -11.02
N LEU A 142 -4.03 -1.31 -11.93
CA LEU A 142 -3.52 0.03 -11.67
C LEU A 142 -4.36 0.80 -10.66
N VAL A 143 -5.68 0.66 -10.70
CA VAL A 143 -6.58 1.23 -9.68
C VAL A 143 -6.30 0.59 -8.32
N PHE A 144 -6.15 -0.74 -8.27
CA PHE A 144 -5.80 -1.46 -7.04
C PHE A 144 -4.46 -0.97 -6.48
N LEU A 145 -3.41 -0.92 -7.32
CA LEU A 145 -2.10 -0.41 -6.95
C LEU A 145 -2.17 1.01 -6.37
N TRP A 146 -2.77 1.95 -7.10
CA TRP A 146 -2.93 3.31 -6.61
C TRP A 146 -3.67 3.37 -5.27
N ALA A 147 -4.74 2.59 -5.11
CA ALA A 147 -5.53 2.59 -3.88
C ALA A 147 -4.71 2.13 -2.66
N MET A 148 -3.93 1.06 -2.80
CA MET A 148 -3.05 0.57 -1.71
C MET A 148 -2.06 1.66 -1.30
N GLU A 149 -1.32 2.21 -2.27
CA GLU A 149 -0.28 3.21 -2.00
C GLU A 149 -0.86 4.51 -1.43
N LYS A 150 -2.06 4.89 -1.87
CA LYS A 150 -2.75 6.08 -1.39
C LYS A 150 -3.17 5.94 0.08
N VAL A 151 -3.76 4.81 0.46
CA VAL A 151 -4.18 4.58 1.86
C VAL A 151 -2.94 4.55 2.75
N TYR A 152 -1.87 3.88 2.30
CA TYR A 152 -0.61 3.79 3.04
C TYR A 152 0.06 5.14 3.25
N PHE A 153 0.13 5.97 2.18
CA PHE A 153 0.64 7.34 2.26
C PHE A 153 -0.12 8.18 3.28
N ASP A 154 -1.46 8.13 3.24
CA ASP A 154 -2.29 8.91 4.17
C ASP A 154 -2.12 8.43 5.62
N ALA A 155 -2.09 7.12 5.84
CA ALA A 155 -1.88 6.52 7.15
C ALA A 155 -0.55 6.97 7.77
N TRP A 156 0.56 6.81 7.03
CA TRP A 156 1.88 7.18 7.53
C TRP A 156 2.12 8.69 7.61
N SER A 157 1.48 9.48 6.75
CA SER A 157 1.48 10.94 6.87
C SER A 157 0.79 11.40 8.15
N ASN A 158 -0.33 10.77 8.54
CA ASN A 158 -0.99 11.07 9.81
C ASN A 158 -0.10 10.70 11.01
N VAL A 159 0.58 9.54 10.95
CA VAL A 159 1.55 9.14 11.98
C VAL A 159 2.69 10.13 12.10
N ASN A 160 3.31 10.50 10.98
CA ASN A 160 4.44 11.43 10.97
C ASN A 160 4.04 12.80 11.55
N ASN A 161 2.87 13.30 11.19
CA ASN A 161 2.33 14.55 11.74
C ASN A 161 2.14 14.46 13.27
N GLY A 162 1.61 13.34 13.78
CA GLY A 162 1.44 13.15 15.23
C GLY A 162 2.76 13.06 16.01
N LEU A 163 3.78 12.41 15.43
CA LEU A 163 5.10 12.26 16.04
C LEU A 163 5.82 13.60 16.28
N SER A 164 5.44 14.68 15.58
CA SER A 164 5.99 16.02 15.80
C SER A 164 5.77 16.54 17.23
N ALA A 165 4.69 16.10 17.89
CA ALA A 165 4.36 16.49 19.27
C ALA A 165 5.00 15.58 20.34
N VAL A 166 5.64 14.48 19.93
CA VAL A 166 6.23 13.49 20.84
C VAL A 166 7.71 13.80 21.05
N ALA A 167 8.19 13.69 22.30
CA ALA A 167 9.58 13.97 22.64
C ALA A 167 10.58 13.06 21.89
N GLU A 168 11.70 13.61 21.42
CA GLU A 168 12.75 12.86 20.69
C GLU A 168 13.41 11.74 21.52
N THR A 169 13.29 11.81 22.84
CA THR A 169 13.79 10.78 23.77
C THR A 169 12.84 9.59 23.91
N ASN A 170 11.64 9.64 23.32
CA ASN A 170 10.68 8.54 23.37
C ASN A 170 11.13 7.39 22.44
N GLU A 171 11.36 6.21 23.02
CA GLU A 171 11.85 5.04 22.30
C GLU A 171 10.88 4.54 21.22
N ALA A 172 9.56 4.56 21.49
CA ALA A 172 8.57 4.16 20.50
C ALA A 172 8.55 5.11 19.29
N LYS A 173 8.70 6.42 19.51
CA LYS A 173 8.88 7.39 18.42
C LYS A 173 10.14 7.07 17.62
N GLN A 174 11.28 6.85 18.28
CA GLN A 174 12.53 6.54 17.57
C GLN A 174 12.40 5.30 16.67
N CYS A 175 11.65 4.31 17.12
CA CYS A 175 11.38 3.08 16.37
C CYS A 175 10.43 3.29 15.19
N VAL A 176 9.35 4.08 15.36
CA VAL A 176 8.31 4.32 14.35
C VAL A 176 8.71 5.37 13.31
N ALA A 177 9.46 6.41 13.72
CA ALA A 177 9.78 7.57 12.88
C ALA A 177 10.39 7.21 11.52
N PRO A 178 11.35 6.26 11.40
CA PRO A 178 11.90 5.89 10.09
C PRO A 178 10.85 5.38 9.09
N PHE A 179 9.82 4.67 9.56
CA PHE A 179 8.72 4.18 8.73
C PHE A 179 7.82 5.33 8.29
N ALA A 180 7.43 6.19 9.24
CA ALA A 180 6.60 7.35 8.97
C ALA A 180 7.29 8.31 7.98
N GLU A 181 8.58 8.58 8.18
CA GLU A 181 9.38 9.42 7.29
C GLU A 181 9.51 8.84 5.87
N ASN A 182 9.69 7.51 5.74
CA ASN A 182 9.80 6.84 4.44
C ASN A 182 8.51 7.00 3.62
N TRP A 183 7.38 6.61 4.19
CA TRP A 183 6.08 6.56 3.50
C TRP A 183 5.28 7.85 3.56
N SER A 184 5.75 8.88 4.26
CA SER A 184 5.25 10.26 4.13
C SER A 184 6.24 11.17 3.39
N SER A 185 7.31 10.62 2.81
CA SER A 185 8.35 11.43 2.16
C SER A 185 7.80 12.15 0.92
N PRO A 186 8.40 13.30 0.52
CA PRO A 186 8.08 13.95 -0.74
C PRO A 186 8.30 13.05 -1.97
N GLN A 187 9.22 12.09 -1.87
CA GLN A 187 9.46 11.10 -2.93
C GLN A 187 8.27 10.14 -3.04
N PHE A 188 7.79 9.60 -1.91
CA PHE A 188 6.65 8.70 -1.90
C PHE A 188 5.36 9.42 -2.31
N ALA A 189 5.15 10.66 -1.85
CA ALA A 189 4.03 11.50 -2.31
C ALA A 189 4.00 11.65 -3.83
N LYS A 190 5.14 11.98 -4.46
CA LYS A 190 5.25 12.08 -5.93
C LYS A 190 4.95 10.75 -6.64
N PHE A 191 5.32 9.63 -6.04
CA PHE A 191 5.01 8.30 -6.59
C PHE A 191 3.50 8.04 -6.55
N VAL A 192 2.83 8.31 -5.42
CA VAL A 192 1.37 8.19 -5.30
C VAL A 192 0.64 9.14 -6.26
N ASP A 193 1.12 10.38 -6.42
CA ASP A 193 0.57 11.34 -7.38
C ASP A 193 0.75 10.84 -8.82
N SER A 194 1.91 10.27 -9.16
CA SER A 194 2.17 9.69 -10.49
C SER A 194 1.25 8.51 -10.81
N LEU A 195 0.96 7.68 -9.80
CA LEU A 195 -0.04 6.61 -9.89
C LEU A 195 -1.46 7.18 -10.07
N ALA A 196 -1.81 8.23 -9.32
CA ALA A 196 -3.11 8.87 -9.43
C ALA A 196 -3.32 9.47 -10.83
N ASP A 197 -2.30 10.15 -11.37
CA ASP A 197 -2.31 10.69 -12.71
C ASP A 197 -2.42 9.59 -13.77
N LEU A 198 -1.77 8.43 -13.55
CA LEU A 198 -1.88 7.29 -14.46
C LEU A 198 -3.30 6.73 -14.44
N VAL A 199 -3.88 6.52 -13.25
CA VAL A 199 -5.25 6.04 -13.07
C VAL A 199 -6.27 6.99 -13.71
N ASN A 200 -6.09 8.29 -13.53
CA ASN A 200 -6.95 9.30 -14.15
C ASN A 200 -6.79 9.39 -15.68
N SER A 201 -5.70 8.86 -16.24
CA SER A 201 -5.47 8.78 -17.68
C SER A 201 -6.07 7.52 -18.33
N LEU A 202 -6.57 6.56 -17.53
CA LEU A 202 -7.21 5.34 -18.03
C LEU A 202 -8.55 5.69 -18.71
N ASP A 203 -8.94 4.92 -19.73
CA ASP A 203 -10.20 5.13 -20.45
C ASP A 203 -11.42 4.55 -19.70
N ILE A 204 -11.54 4.88 -18.41
CA ILE A 204 -12.64 4.43 -17.55
C ILE A 204 -13.72 5.50 -17.54
N LYS A 205 -14.85 5.23 -18.22
CA LYS A 205 -15.95 6.18 -18.37
C LYS A 205 -16.94 6.09 -17.19
N PRO A 206 -17.44 7.22 -16.64
CA PRO A 206 -18.48 7.20 -15.62
C PRO A 206 -19.68 6.33 -16.03
N GLY A 207 -20.07 5.40 -15.15
CA GLY A 207 -21.19 4.47 -15.37
C GLY A 207 -20.87 3.25 -16.25
N SER A 208 -19.62 3.08 -16.72
CA SER A 208 -19.20 1.83 -17.37
C SER A 208 -19.03 0.69 -16.35
N GLU A 209 -18.92 -0.55 -16.83
CA GLU A 209 -18.57 -1.69 -15.99
C GLU A 209 -17.19 -1.50 -15.32
N THR A 210 -16.21 -0.98 -16.06
CA THR A 210 -14.86 -0.68 -15.53
C THR A 210 -14.89 0.41 -14.44
N TRP A 211 -15.82 1.35 -14.51
CA TRP A 211 -16.03 2.35 -13.47
C TRP A 211 -16.56 1.71 -12.20
N TYR A 212 -17.62 0.90 -12.28
CA TYR A 212 -18.15 0.19 -11.12
C TYR A 212 -17.15 -0.83 -10.56
N ASN A 213 -16.27 -1.43 -11.39
CA ASN A 213 -15.16 -2.25 -10.94
C ASN A 213 -14.16 -1.43 -10.11
N ALA A 214 -13.80 -0.22 -10.56
CA ALA A 214 -12.91 0.67 -9.81
C ALA A 214 -13.49 1.04 -8.43
N GLU A 215 -14.80 1.28 -8.33
CA GLU A 215 -15.49 1.53 -7.05
C GLU A 215 -15.42 0.30 -6.12
N ARG A 216 -15.64 -0.91 -6.66
CA ARG A 216 -15.51 -2.17 -5.89
C ARG A 216 -14.09 -2.40 -5.40
N ILE A 217 -13.10 -2.14 -6.26
CA ILE A 217 -11.67 -2.23 -5.92
C ILE A 217 -11.34 -1.27 -4.79
N TRP A 218 -11.73 0.00 -4.92
CA TRP A 218 -11.53 0.99 -3.88
C TRP A 218 -12.13 0.55 -2.55
N ASN A 219 -13.41 0.14 -2.55
CA ASN A 219 -14.07 -0.36 -1.35
C ASN A 219 -13.31 -1.55 -0.72
N ARG A 220 -12.87 -2.50 -1.56
CA ARG A 220 -12.19 -3.70 -1.08
C ARG A 220 -10.81 -3.39 -0.49
N VAL A 221 -10.06 -2.46 -1.09
CA VAL A 221 -8.77 -2.01 -0.54
C VAL A 221 -8.98 -1.36 0.82
N VAL A 222 -9.97 -0.47 0.97
CA VAL A 222 -10.25 0.16 2.27
C VAL A 222 -10.60 -0.86 3.35
N GLU A 223 -11.40 -1.88 3.04
CA GLU A 223 -11.67 -3.00 3.97
C GLU A 223 -10.39 -3.73 4.38
N LEU A 224 -9.56 -4.10 3.40
CA LEU A 224 -8.30 -4.80 3.64
C LEU A 224 -7.32 -3.99 4.49
N GLU A 225 -7.18 -2.70 4.21
CA GLU A 225 -6.32 -1.78 4.95
C GLU A 225 -6.77 -1.64 6.42
N VAL A 226 -8.08 -1.56 6.67
CA VAL A 226 -8.61 -1.56 8.05
C VAL A 226 -8.26 -2.85 8.79
N GLU A 227 -8.41 -4.00 8.14
CA GLU A 227 -8.13 -5.30 8.75
C GLU A 227 -6.63 -5.58 8.91
N PHE A 228 -5.79 -4.98 8.07
CA PHE A 228 -4.35 -5.24 8.02
C PHE A 228 -3.62 -4.70 9.24
N TRP A 229 -4.04 -3.56 9.79
CA TRP A 229 -3.46 -3.05 11.03
C TRP A 229 -3.74 -4.00 12.21
N PRO A 230 -2.74 -4.35 13.03
CA PRO A 230 -2.97 -5.24 14.15
C PRO A 230 -3.67 -4.53 15.31
N ASN A 231 -4.50 -5.29 16.02
CA ASN A 231 -5.10 -4.87 17.28
C ASN A 231 -4.17 -5.20 18.44
N GLU A 232 -4.26 -4.41 19.51
CA GLU A 232 -3.55 -4.68 20.75
C GLU A 232 -3.92 -6.07 21.30
N GLY A 233 -2.92 -6.82 21.78
CA GLY A 233 -3.05 -8.21 22.22
C GLY A 233 -2.81 -9.24 21.11
N GLU A 234 -2.83 -8.85 19.83
CA GLU A 234 -2.45 -9.74 18.74
C GLU A 234 -0.98 -10.17 18.82
N GLU A 235 -0.09 -9.32 19.34
CA GLU A 235 1.33 -9.62 19.57
C GLU A 235 1.58 -10.74 20.59
N VAL A 236 0.56 -11.12 21.37
CA VAL A 236 0.61 -12.29 22.25
C VAL A 236 0.04 -13.50 21.53
N SER A 237 -1.16 -13.37 20.95
CA SER A 237 -1.88 -14.49 20.32
C SER A 237 -1.25 -15.02 19.02
N GLN A 238 -0.53 -14.16 18.29
CA GLN A 238 0.09 -14.49 17.00
C GLN A 238 1.55 -14.97 17.13
N ARG A 239 2.11 -15.00 18.34
CA ARG A 239 3.46 -15.52 18.55
C ARG A 239 3.48 -17.03 18.32
N ILE A 240 4.46 -17.52 17.56
CA ILE A 240 4.76 -18.94 17.43
C ILE A 240 5.57 -19.32 18.67
N ALA A 241 4.99 -20.18 19.51
CA ALA A 241 5.64 -20.72 20.70
C ALA A 241 6.90 -21.53 20.35
#